data_AF-A0A7S1EX39-F1
#
_entry.id   AF-A0A7S1EX39-F1
#
_cell.length_a   1.000
_cell.length_b   1.000
_cell.length_c   1.000
_cell.angle_alpha   90.00
_cell.angle_beta   90.00
_cell.angle_gamma   90.00
#
_symmetry.space_group_name_H-M   'P 1'
#
loop_
_entity.id
_entity.type
_entity.pdbx_description
1 polymer ?
#
loop_
_entity_poly.entity_id
_entity_poly.type
_entity_poly.pdbx_seq_one_letter_code
_entity_poly.pdbx_strand_id
1 'polypeptide(L)'
;ESGTLVMDPFETEGYYDYLMVGSARLSGDDVTRPVAVTPDTAIEWTSDASDEQKGWRMCWEPPPAPTPPPPPSVWTVEREVGVGCRTTERCAFSPNYPNNYGPNEDCVFSVNESGTLVMDPFETEGYYDYLMVGSARLSGDDVTRPVAVTPDTAIEWTSDDHVEQKGWRMCWEPPPAPTPMPTPPPPPSVWTVEREVGVGCRTTERCAFSPNYPNNYGPNEDCVFSV
;
A
#
# COMPACT_ATOMS: atom_id res chain seq x y z
N GLU A 1 -3.95 14.28 -30.63
CA GLU A 1 -3.55 13.46 -29.47
C GLU A 1 -2.54 12.44 -29.95
N SER A 2 -1.57 12.03 -29.12
CA SER A 2 -0.69 10.90 -29.44
C SER A 2 -1.46 9.59 -29.22
N GLY A 3 -1.20 8.59 -30.03
CA GLY A 3 -1.89 7.31 -29.97
C GLY A 3 -1.11 6.26 -30.76
N THR A 4 -1.73 5.12 -30.99
CA THR A 4 -1.10 4.04 -31.74
C THR A 4 -1.89 3.74 -33.00
N LEU A 5 -1.18 3.50 -34.10
CA LEU A 5 -1.76 2.92 -35.30
C LEU A 5 -1.64 1.40 -35.22
N VAL A 6 -2.77 0.73 -35.36
CA VAL A 6 -2.86 -0.73 -35.46
C VAL A 6 -3.19 -1.10 -36.90
N MET A 7 -2.40 -2.00 -37.48
CA MET A 7 -2.57 -2.48 -38.85
C MET A 7 -3.03 -3.94 -38.82
N ASP A 8 -4.28 -4.16 -39.21
CA ASP A 8 -4.87 -5.51 -39.27
C ASP A 8 -6.06 -5.55 -40.26
N PRO A 9 -5.93 -6.28 -41.39
CA PRO A 9 -4.73 -6.98 -41.88
C PRO A 9 -3.68 -6.04 -42.51
N PHE A 10 -2.44 -6.51 -42.72
CA PHE A 10 -1.40 -5.84 -43.52
C PHE A 10 -0.75 -6.86 -44.47
N GLU A 11 -1.11 -6.79 -45.75
CA GLU A 11 -0.60 -7.69 -46.80
C GLU A 11 -0.19 -6.84 -48.01
N THR A 12 1.11 -6.62 -48.22
CA THR A 12 1.64 -5.87 -49.39
C THR A 12 2.70 -6.68 -50.13
N GLU A 13 3.12 -6.24 -51.31
CA GLU A 13 4.34 -6.80 -51.91
C GLU A 13 5.53 -6.56 -50.97
N GLY A 14 6.44 -7.53 -50.85
CA GLY A 14 7.63 -7.38 -50.03
C GLY A 14 8.61 -6.41 -50.67
N TYR A 15 9.16 -5.49 -49.88
CA TYR A 15 10.20 -4.51 -50.26
C TYR A 15 9.81 -3.43 -51.28
N TYR A 16 8.97 -3.70 -52.27
CA TYR A 16 8.67 -2.79 -53.39
C TYR A 16 7.42 -1.94 -53.11
N ASP A 17 6.34 -2.58 -52.67
CA ASP A 17 5.20 -1.92 -52.07
C ASP A 17 5.46 -1.63 -50.59
N TYR A 18 5.41 -0.37 -50.18
CA TYR A 18 5.66 -0.02 -48.79
C TYR A 18 4.86 1.17 -48.27
N LEU A 19 4.55 1.07 -46.97
CA LEU A 19 3.94 2.13 -46.18
C LEU A 19 5.01 2.76 -45.28
N MET A 20 5.18 4.07 -45.37
CA MET A 20 5.96 4.87 -44.44
C MET A 20 5.04 5.41 -43.34
N VAL A 21 5.40 5.17 -42.09
CA VAL A 21 4.79 5.81 -40.90
C VAL A 21 5.91 6.53 -40.14
N GLY A 22 6.01 7.84 -40.34
CA GLY A 22 7.18 8.61 -39.89
C GLY A 22 8.47 8.08 -40.54
N SER A 23 9.37 7.51 -39.73
CA SER A 23 10.60 6.88 -40.21
C SER A 23 10.52 5.36 -40.38
N ALA A 24 9.41 4.74 -39.95
CA ALA A 24 9.21 3.30 -40.10
C ALA A 24 8.73 2.97 -41.52
N ARG A 25 9.39 2.00 -42.18
CA ARG A 25 8.99 1.46 -43.49
C ARG A 25 8.46 0.05 -43.29
N LEU A 26 7.25 -0.21 -43.77
CA LEU A 26 6.53 -1.48 -43.63
C LEU A 26 6.23 -2.06 -45.02
N SER A 27 6.44 -3.36 -45.21
CA SER A 27 6.12 -4.07 -46.46
C SER A 27 5.86 -5.57 -46.20
N GLY A 28 5.37 -6.31 -47.20
CA GLY A 28 5.13 -7.74 -47.08
C GLY A 28 4.06 -8.07 -46.04
N ASP A 29 4.43 -8.93 -45.09
CA ASP A 29 3.64 -9.38 -43.95
C ASP A 29 4.19 -8.84 -42.62
N ASP A 30 4.79 -7.62 -42.63
CA ASP A 30 5.24 -6.93 -41.41
C ASP A 30 4.05 -6.71 -40.45
N VAL A 31 3.71 -7.73 -39.65
CA VAL A 31 2.61 -7.70 -38.69
C VAL A 31 3.04 -6.77 -37.56
N THR A 32 2.57 -5.53 -37.62
CA THR A 32 3.17 -4.41 -36.91
C THR A 32 3.14 -4.59 -35.40
N ARG A 33 4.31 -4.39 -34.76
CA ARG A 33 4.33 -3.86 -33.40
C ARG A 33 3.60 -2.51 -33.40
N PRO A 34 2.83 -2.18 -32.36
CA PRO A 34 2.13 -0.90 -32.23
C PRO A 34 3.08 0.29 -32.57
N VAL A 35 2.81 1.04 -33.65
CA VAL A 35 3.63 2.22 -34.02
C VAL A 35 3.04 3.44 -33.31
N ALA A 36 3.77 3.94 -32.32
CA ALA A 36 3.42 5.17 -31.64
C ALA A 36 3.52 6.35 -32.61
N VAL A 37 2.45 7.11 -32.73
CA VAL A 37 2.40 8.27 -33.63
C VAL A 37 1.90 9.51 -32.92
N THR A 38 2.38 10.65 -33.41
CA THR A 38 1.90 11.98 -33.04
C THR A 38 1.01 12.54 -34.16
N PRO A 39 0.20 13.58 -33.91
CA PRO A 39 -0.68 14.16 -34.93
C PRO A 39 0.01 14.66 -36.20
N ASP A 40 1.30 14.95 -36.13
CA ASP A 40 2.16 15.41 -37.22
C ASP A 40 2.97 14.29 -37.88
N THR A 41 2.78 13.03 -37.46
CA THR A 41 3.44 11.89 -38.12
C THR A 41 2.91 11.73 -39.54
N ALA A 42 3.80 11.88 -40.53
CA ALA A 42 3.48 11.67 -41.93
C ALA A 42 3.25 10.18 -42.24
N ILE A 43 2.25 9.90 -43.07
CA ILE A 43 1.93 8.56 -43.55
C ILE A 43 1.91 8.58 -45.07
N GLU A 44 2.78 7.80 -45.70
CA GLU A 44 2.96 7.79 -47.15
C GLU A 44 2.95 6.36 -47.69
N TRP A 45 2.11 6.08 -48.69
CA TRP A 45 2.03 4.79 -49.36
C TRP A 45 2.65 4.89 -50.75
N THR A 46 3.49 3.92 -51.10
CA THR A 46 4.04 3.76 -52.46
C THR A 46 3.85 2.32 -52.91
N SER A 47 3.35 2.14 -54.14
CA SER A 47 3.33 0.85 -54.82
C SER A 47 4.07 0.94 -56.14
N ASP A 48 4.58 -0.19 -56.61
CA ASP A 48 5.21 -0.28 -57.93
C ASP A 48 4.18 -0.64 -59.04
N ALA A 49 4.63 -1.19 -60.16
CA ALA A 49 3.77 -1.45 -61.33
C ALA A 49 3.20 -2.89 -61.38
N SER A 50 3.46 -3.75 -60.38
CA SER A 50 3.08 -5.17 -60.40
C SER A 50 2.84 -5.77 -59.00
N ASP A 51 2.39 -7.04 -58.95
CA ASP A 51 2.28 -7.88 -57.75
C ASP A 51 1.39 -7.32 -56.61
N GLU A 52 0.16 -6.92 -56.95
CA GLU A 52 -0.81 -6.38 -55.99
C GLU A 52 -1.28 -7.43 -54.96
N GLN A 53 -1.41 -6.99 -53.70
CA GLN A 53 -1.90 -7.82 -52.58
C GLN A 53 -3.20 -7.27 -51.98
N LYS A 54 -3.71 -7.92 -50.93
CA LYS A 54 -4.97 -7.53 -50.27
C LYS A 54 -4.91 -6.14 -49.62
N GLY A 55 -3.72 -5.60 -49.39
CA GLY A 55 -3.50 -4.27 -48.83
C GLY A 55 -3.58 -4.25 -47.31
N TRP A 56 -3.85 -3.07 -46.75
CA TRP A 56 -3.81 -2.84 -45.32
C TRP A 56 -5.04 -2.09 -44.80
N ARG A 57 -5.42 -2.41 -43.56
CA ARG A 57 -6.39 -1.63 -42.80
C ARG A 57 -5.71 -1.07 -41.56
N MET A 58 -5.73 0.26 -41.46
CA MET A 58 -5.11 0.99 -40.35
C MET A 58 -6.18 1.66 -39.49
N CYS A 59 -6.14 1.40 -38.19
CA CYS A 59 -7.04 1.99 -37.21
C CYS A 59 -6.25 2.81 -36.18
N TRP A 60 -6.82 3.95 -35.79
CA TRP A 60 -6.32 4.73 -34.67
C TRP A 60 -6.85 4.16 -33.36
N GLU A 61 -5.95 3.80 -32.45
CA GLU A 61 -6.29 3.44 -31.08
C GLU A 61 -5.80 4.52 -30.12
N PRO A 62 -6.70 5.10 -29.30
CA PRO A 62 -6.29 6.01 -28.26
C PRO A 62 -5.40 5.28 -27.23
N PRO A 63 -4.49 5.98 -26.55
CA PRO A 63 -3.75 5.40 -25.44
C PRO A 63 -4.72 4.76 -24.45
N PRO A 64 -4.39 3.60 -23.85
CA PRO A 64 -5.19 3.05 -22.78
C PRO A 64 -5.34 4.11 -21.68
N ALA A 65 -6.56 4.23 -21.14
CA ALA A 65 -6.81 5.18 -20.06
C ALA A 65 -5.83 4.93 -18.90
N PRO A 66 -5.32 5.99 -18.23
CA PRO A 66 -4.47 5.80 -17.06
C PRO A 66 -5.23 4.96 -16.04
N THR A 67 -4.63 3.85 -15.63
CA THR A 67 -5.19 3.01 -14.56
C THR A 67 -5.26 3.86 -13.28
N PRO A 68 -6.36 3.84 -12.52
CA PRO A 68 -6.39 4.52 -11.23
C PRO A 68 -5.23 4.01 -10.36
N PRO A 69 -4.57 4.88 -9.58
CA PRO A 69 -3.50 4.44 -8.68
C PRO A 69 -4.05 3.35 -7.75
N PRO A 70 -3.26 2.30 -7.46
CA PRO A 70 -3.68 1.29 -6.50
C PRO A 70 -4.01 1.95 -5.16
N PRO A 71 -4.97 1.40 -4.40
CA PRO A 71 -5.24 1.90 -3.05
C PRO A 71 -3.95 1.88 -2.22
N PRO A 72 -3.78 2.81 -1.26
CA PRO A 72 -2.60 2.83 -0.41
C PRO A 72 -2.45 1.47 0.28
N SER A 73 -1.26 0.90 0.15
CA SER A 73 -0.89 -0.39 0.72
C SER A 73 0.35 -0.18 1.54
N VAL A 74 0.38 -0.77 2.74
CA VAL A 74 1.60 -0.82 3.55
C VAL A 74 2.68 -1.66 2.86
N TRP A 75 2.30 -2.52 1.91
CA TRP A 75 3.20 -3.46 1.23
C TRP A 75 3.59 -2.97 -0.16
N THR A 76 4.85 -3.16 -0.51
CA THR A 76 5.39 -3.04 -1.87
C THR A 76 5.90 -4.41 -2.31
N VAL A 77 5.28 -5.00 -3.33
CA VAL A 77 5.69 -6.30 -3.87
C VAL A 77 6.84 -6.11 -4.87
N GLU A 78 7.93 -6.85 -4.68
CA GLU A 78 9.17 -6.71 -5.46
C GLU A 78 9.40 -7.90 -6.40
N ARG A 79 9.10 -9.12 -5.94
CA ARG A 79 9.25 -10.34 -6.71
C ARG A 79 8.24 -11.39 -6.27
N GLU A 80 7.74 -12.17 -7.23
CA GLU A 80 6.90 -13.34 -6.97
C GLU A 80 7.26 -14.46 -7.95
N VAL A 81 7.26 -15.70 -7.45
CA VAL A 81 7.38 -16.94 -8.25
C VAL A 81 6.28 -17.89 -7.84
N GLY A 82 5.68 -18.56 -8.82
CA GLY A 82 4.49 -19.39 -8.61
C GLY A 82 3.22 -18.53 -8.54
N VAL A 83 2.35 -18.81 -7.58
CA VAL A 83 1.09 -18.06 -7.41
C VAL A 83 1.31 -16.66 -6.82
N GLY A 84 2.44 -16.44 -6.14
CA GLY A 84 2.75 -15.16 -5.49
C GLY A 84 1.99 -14.94 -4.18
N CYS A 85 2.43 -13.96 -3.40
CA CYS A 85 1.87 -13.66 -2.09
C CYS A 85 0.77 -12.62 -2.21
N ARG A 86 -0.37 -12.89 -1.57
CA ARG A 86 -1.49 -11.96 -1.63
C ARG A 86 -1.29 -10.85 -0.60
N THR A 87 -1.58 -9.61 -0.98
CA THR A 87 -1.61 -8.47 -0.05
C THR A 87 -2.98 -7.79 -0.05
N THR A 88 -3.31 -7.16 1.08
CA THR A 88 -4.38 -6.18 1.26
C THR A 88 -3.76 -4.92 1.86
N GLU A 89 -4.56 -3.87 2.13
CA GLU A 89 -4.07 -2.61 2.71
C GLU A 89 -3.12 -2.81 3.90
N ARG A 90 -3.44 -3.76 4.81
CA ARG A 90 -2.70 -3.98 6.05
C ARG A 90 -2.21 -5.41 6.27
N CYS A 91 -2.60 -6.38 5.44
CA CYS A 91 -2.22 -7.77 5.66
C CYS A 91 -1.58 -8.39 4.43
N ALA A 92 -0.67 -9.33 4.65
CA ALA A 92 -0.08 -10.18 3.63
C ALA A 92 -0.37 -11.64 3.98
N PHE A 93 -0.44 -12.47 2.95
CA PHE A 93 -0.80 -13.88 3.05
C PHE A 93 0.17 -14.70 2.19
N SER A 94 0.52 -15.89 2.67
CA SER A 94 1.22 -16.88 1.86
C SER A 94 0.41 -17.19 0.59
N PRO A 95 1.07 -17.72 -0.45
CA PRO A 95 0.34 -18.13 -1.64
C PRO A 95 -0.78 -19.13 -1.30
N ASN A 96 -1.87 -19.08 -2.05
CA ASN A 96 -3.05 -19.95 -1.90
C ASN A 96 -3.81 -19.89 -0.56
N TYR A 97 -3.35 -19.12 0.44
CA TYR A 97 -4.01 -18.99 1.74
C TYR A 97 -5.49 -18.62 1.60
N PRO A 98 -6.43 -19.29 2.31
CA PRO A 98 -6.22 -20.18 3.46
C PRO A 98 -5.96 -21.66 3.13
N ASN A 99 -5.80 -22.01 1.85
CA ASN A 99 -5.34 -23.35 1.46
C ASN A 99 -3.82 -23.43 1.58
N ASN A 100 -3.28 -24.64 1.45
CA ASN A 100 -1.85 -24.84 1.50
C ASN A 100 -1.13 -24.10 0.38
N TYR A 101 0.05 -23.55 0.68
CA TYR A 101 0.96 -23.03 -0.34
C TYR A 101 1.45 -24.16 -1.26
N GLY A 102 2.11 -23.81 -2.36
CA GLY A 102 2.72 -24.76 -3.29
C GLY A 102 4.20 -24.98 -3.04
N PRO A 103 4.79 -26.02 -3.67
CA PRO A 103 6.22 -26.26 -3.60
C PRO A 103 7.00 -25.27 -4.47
N ASN A 104 8.21 -24.90 -4.05
CA ASN A 104 9.12 -23.97 -4.73
C ASN A 104 8.49 -22.59 -5.04
N GLU A 105 7.64 -22.10 -4.16
CA GLU A 105 7.07 -20.77 -4.27
C GLU A 105 7.94 -19.76 -3.52
N ASP A 106 8.04 -18.55 -4.08
CA ASP A 106 8.72 -17.45 -3.42
C ASP A 106 7.99 -16.14 -3.60
N CYS A 107 8.13 -15.26 -2.62
CA CYS A 107 7.74 -13.88 -2.78
C CYS A 107 8.64 -12.97 -1.94
N VAL A 108 8.93 -11.80 -2.49
CA VAL A 108 9.73 -10.75 -1.86
C VAL A 108 8.93 -9.46 -1.89
N PHE A 109 8.79 -8.83 -0.74
CA PHE A 109 8.09 -7.57 -0.58
C PHE A 109 8.65 -6.78 0.60
N SER A 110 8.30 -5.51 0.71
CA SER A 110 8.74 -4.64 1.79
C SER A 110 7.58 -3.85 2.38
N VAL A 111 7.77 -3.31 3.59
CA VAL A 111 6.82 -2.39 4.21
C VAL A 111 7.18 -0.94 3.94
N ASN A 112 6.17 -0.10 3.75
CA ASN A 112 6.32 1.33 3.48
C ASN A 112 6.20 2.19 4.74
N GLU A 113 5.78 1.59 5.87
CA GLU A 113 5.47 2.29 7.12
C GLU A 113 6.09 1.59 8.34
N SER A 114 6.53 2.39 9.32
CA SER A 114 6.99 1.86 10.61
C SER A 114 5.82 1.32 11.42
N GLY A 115 5.96 0.13 11.98
CA GLY A 115 4.91 -0.46 12.81
C GLY A 115 5.31 -1.83 13.33
N THR A 116 4.34 -2.70 13.50
CA THR A 116 4.57 -4.04 14.03
C THR A 116 3.77 -5.06 13.23
N LEU A 117 4.43 -6.15 12.82
CA LEU A 117 3.80 -7.25 12.10
C LEU A 117 3.34 -8.31 13.10
N VAL A 118 2.05 -8.66 13.04
CA VAL A 118 1.42 -9.71 13.84
C VAL A 118 1.09 -10.88 12.94
N MET A 119 1.67 -12.04 13.22
CA MET A 119 1.39 -13.29 12.51
C MET A 119 0.25 -14.05 13.21
N ASP A 120 -0.85 -14.27 12.51
CA ASP A 120 -1.98 -15.08 13.00
C ASP A 120 -2.91 -15.49 11.84
N PRO A 121 -2.95 -16.78 11.44
CA PRO A 121 -2.12 -17.91 11.88
C PRO A 121 -0.75 -17.99 11.16
N PHE A 122 0.16 -18.84 11.66
CA PHE A 122 1.44 -19.18 11.04
C PHE A 122 1.70 -20.70 11.13
N GLU A 123 1.60 -21.40 10.01
CA GLU A 123 1.77 -22.86 9.89
C GLU A 123 2.58 -23.18 8.61
N THR A 124 3.89 -23.38 8.74
CA THR A 124 4.79 -23.76 7.62
C THR A 124 5.52 -25.07 7.93
N GLU A 125 6.26 -25.64 6.97
CA GLU A 125 7.21 -26.70 7.30
C GLU A 125 8.32 -26.13 8.21
N GLY A 126 8.69 -26.86 9.26
CA GLY A 126 9.75 -26.44 10.16
C GLY A 126 11.11 -26.46 9.47
N TYR A 127 11.89 -25.39 9.64
CA TYR A 127 13.27 -25.22 9.15
C TYR A 127 13.48 -25.14 7.62
N TYR A 128 12.61 -25.75 6.82
CA TYR A 128 12.73 -25.83 5.36
C TYR A 128 12.00 -24.68 4.68
N ASP A 129 10.73 -24.49 5.03
CA ASP A 129 9.91 -23.38 4.56
C ASP A 129 9.97 -22.23 5.55
N TYR A 130 10.41 -21.06 5.11
CA TYR A 130 10.65 -19.96 6.03
C TYR A 130 10.28 -18.60 5.47
N LEU A 131 9.85 -17.75 6.40
CA LEU A 131 9.60 -16.34 6.19
C LEU A 131 10.71 -15.53 6.89
N MET A 132 11.45 -14.75 6.12
CA MET A 132 12.36 -13.73 6.62
C MET A 132 11.59 -12.42 6.79
N VAL A 133 11.70 -11.77 7.95
CA VAL A 133 11.25 -10.40 8.19
C VAL A 133 12.46 -9.61 8.69
N GLY A 134 13.09 -8.84 7.81
CA GLY A 134 14.40 -8.26 8.05
C GLY A 134 15.43 -9.35 8.38
N SER A 135 15.90 -9.39 9.64
CA SER A 135 16.84 -10.41 10.12
C SER A 135 16.18 -11.59 10.87
N ALA A 136 14.87 -11.53 11.11
CA ALA A 136 14.14 -12.60 11.80
C ALA A 136 13.73 -13.69 10.80
N ARG A 137 14.12 -14.93 11.07
CA ARG A 137 13.70 -16.12 10.30
C ARG A 137 12.63 -16.89 11.07
N LEU A 138 11.48 -17.12 10.45
CA LEU A 138 10.33 -17.80 11.03
C LEU A 138 10.01 -19.06 10.22
N SER A 139 9.72 -20.18 10.87
CA SER A 139 9.35 -21.44 10.20
C SER A 139 8.53 -22.34 11.13
N GLY A 140 7.92 -23.41 10.60
CA GLY A 140 7.14 -24.33 11.41
C GLY A 140 5.90 -23.67 12.02
N ASP A 141 5.78 -23.81 13.33
CA ASP A 141 4.79 -23.17 14.18
C ASP A 141 5.42 -22.07 15.05
N ASP A 142 6.48 -21.41 14.55
CA ASP A 142 7.07 -20.22 15.17
C ASP A 142 6.06 -19.05 15.16
N VAL A 143 5.06 -19.13 16.05
CA VAL A 143 4.13 -18.04 16.33
C VAL A 143 4.88 -17.01 17.15
N THR A 144 5.76 -16.26 16.49
CA THR A 144 6.59 -15.28 17.19
C THR A 144 5.80 -14.05 17.59
N ARG A 145 6.31 -13.42 18.65
CA ARG A 145 5.92 -12.09 19.11
C ARG A 145 5.85 -11.09 17.93
N PRO A 146 5.02 -10.05 18.05
CA PRO A 146 4.94 -9.01 17.05
C PRO A 146 6.33 -8.48 16.63
N VAL A 147 6.63 -8.48 15.34
CA VAL A 147 7.95 -8.08 14.80
C VAL A 147 7.92 -6.61 14.41
N ALA A 148 8.77 -5.79 15.04
CA ALA A 148 8.86 -4.38 14.71
C ALA A 148 9.53 -4.18 13.35
N VAL A 149 8.97 -3.30 12.53
CA VAL A 149 9.46 -3.00 11.17
C VAL A 149 9.52 -1.49 10.95
N THR A 150 10.42 -1.07 10.08
CA THR A 150 10.54 0.30 9.55
C THR A 150 10.35 0.30 8.03
N PRO A 151 10.10 1.45 7.38
CA PRO A 151 10.08 1.52 5.92
C PRO A 151 11.29 0.82 5.30
N ASP A 152 11.04 0.13 4.20
CA ASP A 152 12.01 -0.67 3.45
C ASP A 152 12.49 -1.94 4.17
N THR A 153 11.86 -2.36 5.28
CA THR A 153 12.14 -3.68 5.88
C THR A 153 11.71 -4.76 4.89
N ALA A 154 12.68 -5.50 4.36
CA ALA A 154 12.47 -6.60 3.43
C ALA A 154 11.81 -7.81 4.11
N ILE A 155 10.92 -8.45 3.37
CA ILE A 155 10.19 -9.65 3.76
C ILE A 155 10.31 -10.65 2.62
N GLU A 156 10.80 -11.84 2.93
CA GLU A 156 11.05 -12.88 1.94
C GLU A 156 10.43 -14.19 2.40
N TRP A 157 9.55 -14.77 1.60
CA TRP A 157 9.01 -16.10 1.79
C TRP A 157 9.59 -17.05 0.76
N THR A 158 9.91 -18.26 1.19
CA THR A 158 10.28 -19.36 0.30
C THR A 158 9.75 -20.68 0.84
N SER A 159 9.26 -21.53 -0.06
CA SER A 159 9.03 -22.96 0.20
C SER A 159 10.02 -23.84 -0.57
N ASP A 160 10.30 -25.03 -0.06
CA ASP A 160 11.05 -26.05 -0.78
C ASP A 160 10.14 -26.95 -1.64
N ASP A 161 10.64 -28.09 -2.12
CA ASP A 161 9.91 -28.97 -3.02
C ASP A 161 9.00 -30.02 -2.32
N HIS A 162 8.89 -30.00 -0.99
CA HIS A 162 8.11 -30.95 -0.22
C HIS A 162 7.30 -30.29 0.92
N VAL A 163 6.29 -31.01 1.43
CA VAL A 163 5.50 -30.70 2.66
C VAL A 163 4.87 -29.32 2.70
N GLU A 164 3.76 -29.17 2.00
CA GLU A 164 3.00 -27.93 2.01
C GLU A 164 2.02 -27.86 3.19
N GLN A 165 2.03 -26.73 3.90
CA GLN A 165 1.13 -26.44 5.03
C GLN A 165 0.21 -25.26 4.70
N LYS A 166 -0.71 -24.89 5.61
CA LYS A 166 -1.67 -23.79 5.38
C LYS A 166 -0.99 -22.44 5.11
N GLY A 167 0.26 -22.28 5.55
CA GLY A 167 1.04 -21.07 5.40
C GLY A 167 0.71 -20.04 6.46
N TRP A 168 0.72 -18.76 6.09
CA TRP A 168 0.72 -17.67 7.05
C TRP A 168 -0.16 -16.52 6.62
N ARG A 169 -0.63 -15.79 7.63
CA ARG A 169 -1.21 -14.47 7.51
C ARG A 169 -0.47 -13.54 8.47
N MET A 170 0.04 -12.44 7.94
CA MET A 170 0.60 -11.36 8.75
C MET A 170 -0.18 -10.07 8.54
N CYS A 171 -0.36 -9.29 9.59
CA CYS A 171 -0.96 -7.97 9.49
C CYS A 171 -0.09 -6.92 10.17
N TRP A 172 0.04 -5.77 9.53
CA TRP A 172 0.70 -4.60 10.06
C TRP A 172 -0.23 -3.83 11.00
N GLU A 173 0.30 -3.51 12.17
CA GLU A 173 -0.31 -2.64 13.17
C GLU A 173 0.52 -1.37 13.34
N PRO A 174 -0.14 -0.19 13.43
CA PRO A 174 0.55 1.06 13.64
C PRO A 174 1.20 1.08 15.03
N PRO A 175 2.32 1.79 15.20
CA PRO A 175 2.96 1.94 16.50
C PRO A 175 2.00 2.62 17.48
N PRO A 176 2.09 2.32 18.78
CA PRO A 176 1.26 2.97 19.78
C PRO A 176 1.43 4.49 19.69
N ALA A 177 0.32 5.22 19.75
CA ALA A 177 0.36 6.66 19.74
C ALA A 177 1.27 7.16 20.88
N PRO A 178 2.04 8.25 20.66
CA PRO A 178 2.83 8.83 21.72
C PRO A 178 1.91 9.16 22.90
N THR A 179 2.27 8.72 24.10
CA THR A 179 1.56 9.08 25.32
C THR A 179 1.45 10.61 25.39
N PRO A 180 0.26 11.18 25.68
CA PRO A 180 0.15 12.62 25.87
C PRO A 180 1.15 13.03 26.95
N MET A 181 1.96 14.03 26.63
CA MET A 181 2.91 14.60 27.59
C MET A 181 2.14 14.94 28.88
N PRO A 182 2.69 14.67 30.08
CA PRO A 182 2.03 15.03 31.32
C PRO A 182 1.64 16.51 31.26
N THR A 183 0.34 16.79 31.40
CA THR A 183 -0.15 18.16 31.44
C THR A 183 0.60 18.87 32.57
N PRO A 184 1.25 20.02 32.33
CA PRO A 184 1.90 20.76 33.41
C PRO A 184 0.89 20.97 34.55
N PRO A 185 1.33 20.88 35.82
CA PRO A 185 0.43 21.13 36.94
C PRO A 185 -0.22 22.51 36.76
N PRO A 186 -1.51 22.65 37.11
CA PRO A 186 -2.16 23.95 37.03
C PRO A 186 -1.35 24.97 37.86
N PRO A 187 -1.23 26.22 37.39
CA PRO A 187 -0.56 27.26 38.17
C PRO A 187 -1.20 27.37 39.56
N PRO A 188 -0.42 27.64 40.61
CA PRO A 188 -0.95 27.78 41.96
C PRO A 188 -2.02 28.88 41.99
N SER A 189 -3.13 28.62 42.69
CA SER A 189 -4.15 29.65 42.93
C SER A 189 -3.56 30.80 43.71
N VAL A 190 -3.85 32.05 43.31
CA VAL A 190 -3.56 33.21 44.16
C VAL A 190 -4.38 33.20 45.46
N TRP A 191 -5.44 32.39 45.50
CA TRP A 191 -6.33 32.29 46.64
C TRP A 191 -5.86 31.22 47.63
N THR A 192 -5.74 31.58 48.90
CA THR A 192 -5.50 30.66 50.03
C THR A 192 -6.79 30.48 50.82
N VAL A 193 -7.21 29.24 51.01
CA VAL A 193 -8.40 28.91 51.82
C VAL A 193 -7.97 28.79 53.28
N GLU A 194 -8.56 29.62 54.14
CA GLU A 194 -8.21 29.71 55.57
C GLU A 194 -9.15 28.88 56.45
N ARG A 195 -10.42 28.77 56.03
CA ARG A 195 -11.44 28.03 56.77
C ARG A 195 -12.58 27.63 55.84
N GLU A 196 -13.10 26.41 56.01
CA GLU A 196 -14.29 25.93 55.31
C GLU A 196 -15.20 25.15 56.26
N VAL A 197 -16.50 25.34 56.11
CA VAL A 197 -17.57 24.56 56.74
C VAL A 197 -18.54 24.13 55.64
N GLY A 198 -18.80 22.82 55.54
CA GLY A 198 -19.61 22.26 54.47
C GLY A 198 -18.77 21.87 53.24
N VAL A 199 -19.24 22.23 52.05
CA VAL A 199 -18.61 21.86 50.76
C VAL A 199 -17.37 22.71 50.43
N GLY A 200 -17.20 23.86 51.07
CA GLY A 200 -16.05 24.75 50.84
C GLY A 200 -16.14 25.56 49.54
N CYS A 201 -15.32 26.60 49.40
CA CYS A 201 -15.27 27.39 48.17
C CYS A 201 -14.41 26.69 47.14
N ARG A 202 -14.72 26.88 45.86
CA ARG A 202 -13.81 26.47 44.79
C ARG A 202 -12.95 27.64 44.37
N THR A 203 -11.64 27.47 44.33
CA THR A 203 -10.71 28.46 43.77
C THR A 203 -10.12 27.96 42.45
N THR A 204 -9.78 28.90 41.57
CA THR A 204 -8.92 28.69 40.39
C THR A 204 -7.74 29.64 40.47
N GLU A 205 -6.88 29.68 39.44
CA GLU A 205 -5.72 30.59 39.39
C GLU A 205 -6.09 32.05 39.76
N ARG A 206 -7.27 32.52 39.33
CA ARG A 206 -7.68 33.93 39.47
C ARG A 206 -9.08 34.17 40.02
N CYS A 207 -9.85 33.13 40.31
CA CYS A 207 -11.23 33.28 40.76
C CYS A 207 -11.49 32.47 42.03
N ALA A 208 -12.41 32.97 42.85
CA ALA A 208 -13.04 32.22 43.92
C ALA A 208 -14.54 32.11 43.60
N PHE A 209 -15.12 30.95 43.87
CA PHE A 209 -16.51 30.64 43.60
C PHE A 209 -17.17 30.16 44.89
N SER A 210 -18.41 30.58 45.12
CA SER A 210 -19.25 30.02 46.18
C SER A 210 -19.42 28.51 45.99
N PRO A 211 -19.75 27.76 47.05
CA PRO A 211 -20.05 26.34 46.92
C PRO A 211 -21.11 26.10 45.84
N ASN A 212 -20.92 25.02 45.07
CA ASN A 212 -21.81 24.55 43.99
C ASN A 212 -22.00 25.47 42.77
N TYR A 213 -21.34 26.63 42.68
CA TYR A 213 -21.43 27.51 41.51
C TYR A 213 -21.16 26.74 40.20
N PRO A 214 -21.99 26.87 39.16
CA PRO A 214 -23.03 27.90 38.94
C PRO A 214 -24.41 27.61 39.58
N ASN A 215 -24.55 26.50 40.30
CA ASN A 215 -25.78 26.16 41.01
C ASN A 215 -25.88 26.89 42.36
N ASN A 216 -27.05 26.78 43.01
CA ASN A 216 -27.30 27.38 44.31
C ASN A 216 -26.40 26.75 45.41
N TYR A 217 -25.92 27.60 46.31
CA TYR A 217 -25.23 27.18 47.53
C TYR A 217 -26.20 26.47 48.51
N GLY A 218 -25.65 25.69 49.42
CA GLY A 218 -26.39 24.97 50.46
C GLY A 218 -26.57 25.78 51.75
N PRO A 219 -27.50 25.39 52.63
CA PRO A 219 -27.67 26.05 53.93
C PRO A 219 -26.51 25.71 54.88
N ASN A 220 -26.13 26.67 55.73
CA ASN A 220 -25.08 26.54 56.76
C ASN A 220 -23.66 26.30 56.23
N GLU A 221 -23.36 26.81 55.03
CA GLU A 221 -22.01 26.79 54.46
C GLU A 221 -21.25 28.07 54.84
N ASP A 222 -19.96 27.94 55.17
CA ASP A 222 -19.06 29.06 55.47
C ASP A 222 -17.70 28.81 54.81
N CYS A 223 -17.06 29.87 54.34
CA CYS A 223 -15.75 29.77 53.69
C CYS A 223 -15.02 31.11 53.73
N VAL A 224 -13.76 31.08 54.17
CA VAL A 224 -12.86 32.24 54.30
C VAL A 224 -11.64 32.01 53.42
N PHE A 225 -11.36 32.96 52.53
CA PHE A 225 -10.22 32.94 51.64
C PHE A 225 -9.53 34.31 51.58
N SER A 226 -8.21 34.28 51.34
CA SER A 226 -7.37 35.46 51.12
C SER A 226 -6.66 35.38 49.77
N VAL A 227 -6.19 36.52 49.26
CA VAL A 227 -5.29 36.64 48.08
C VAL A 227 -3.86 36.84 48.55
#